data_AF-A0A1J5QV85-F1
#
_entry.id   AF-A0A1J5QV85-F1
#
_cell.length_a   1.000
_cell.length_b   1.000
_cell.length_c   1.000
_cell.angle_alpha   90.00
_cell.angle_beta   90.00
_cell.angle_gamma   90.00
#
_symmetry.space_group_name_H-M   'P 1'
#
loop_
_entity.id
_entity.type
_entity.pdbx_description
1 polymer ?
#
loop_
_entity_poly.entity_id
_entity_poly.type
_entity_poly.pdbx_seq_one_letter_code
_entity_poly.pdbx_strand_id
1 'polypeptide(L)'
;MQVIEIPSGSRFISAWELGRRIGALLHPTPDTPPLLVTLQKKIAEAEPGHYRIEELSDADVQYLRATWKGIDIPDALNMTREQWALCKAAFQSAPDRPVWDLVAGFRDYASEARSEQFRIANKHVHAMNALIGSGSMRAYDADLAPVQKVDGWGSQIPVDDAREYLANLGIELREQEPAVRRTVASILEWADQSTEHQAAEALAAGYRPPEGPYRRTLPIGKRFFTISECALETARALHPEQPDDPSSAKVKSFYLHEVSRPQQGFYPNDEQAQELNHIWNSAGLPRPTFPMERYTFDAYALALSRSARGSEWGLGADLTSRETHASTLRATTRKAHEEMLRQAVASGTVVLLHPGTLTTLGAAAAGENALIRAADVVKFAASMPVPIELVVPLVEAELQPAARVAAPAEQHAAALLGSVLLSEPMASVDDGVAPGPAPAEQVPSEGIEAVAEPLTREQIARAFGGAWKSPAEWTRYLSKGLPEWLAPAIAVRAQPRAKAGHRWNPVKFAELLRDKKSVLDVTLNRAFRTKDELASWRIAWEQAQSAFHEFGG
;
A
#
# COMPACT_ATOMS: atom_id res chain seq x y z
N MET A 1 38.38 0.97 10.68
CA MET A 1 37.90 1.92 11.70
C MET A 1 36.40 2.05 11.52
N GLN A 2 35.62 2.01 12.60
CA GLN A 2 34.16 2.12 12.51
C GLN A 2 33.76 3.60 12.57
N VAL A 3 32.62 3.98 11.99
CA VAL A 3 32.18 5.39 11.88
C VAL A 3 30.72 5.53 12.30
N ILE A 4 30.40 6.62 13.00
CA ILE A 4 29.04 7.08 13.29
C ILE A 4 28.87 8.47 12.65
N GLU A 5 27.77 8.67 11.91
CA GLU A 5 27.47 9.94 11.24
C GLU A 5 26.42 10.79 11.95
N ILE A 6 26.66 12.09 12.10
CA ILE A 6 25.73 13.07 12.67
C ILE A 6 25.38 14.17 11.66
N PRO A 7 24.20 14.81 11.75
CA PRO A 7 23.82 15.88 10.82
C PRO A 7 24.83 17.05 10.84
N SER A 8 25.06 17.66 9.67
CA SER A 8 25.98 18.81 9.50
C SER A 8 25.75 19.93 10.52
N GLY A 9 26.81 20.39 11.20
CA GLY A 9 26.74 21.47 12.19
C GLY A 9 26.08 21.09 13.52
N SER A 10 25.86 19.80 13.78
CA SER A 10 25.37 19.32 15.09
C SER A 10 26.36 19.68 16.20
N ARG A 11 25.88 20.36 17.25
CA ARG A 11 26.70 20.68 18.44
C ARG A 11 26.59 19.63 19.53
N PHE A 12 25.52 18.85 19.52
CA PHE A 12 25.20 17.84 20.52
C PHE A 12 24.66 16.57 19.85
N ILE A 13 24.80 15.43 20.52
CA ILE A 13 24.14 14.16 20.20
C ILE A 13 23.37 13.66 21.43
N SER A 14 22.18 13.08 21.26
CA SER A 14 21.48 12.42 22.39
C SER A 14 22.31 11.24 22.89
N ALA A 15 22.54 11.17 24.20
CA ALA A 15 23.35 10.12 24.82
C ALA A 15 22.75 8.72 24.58
N TRP A 16 21.43 8.62 24.55
CA TRP A 16 20.73 7.38 24.23
C TRP A 16 20.87 6.98 22.76
N GLU A 17 20.85 7.95 21.84
CA GLU A 17 21.05 7.69 20.41
C GLU A 17 22.50 7.29 20.10
N LEU A 18 23.48 7.93 20.77
CA LEU A 18 24.89 7.52 20.76
C LEU A 18 25.05 6.07 21.24
N GLY A 19 24.47 5.72 22.40
CA GLY A 19 24.47 4.35 22.92
C GLY A 19 23.82 3.33 21.97
N ARG A 20 22.69 3.66 21.35
CA ARG A 20 22.01 2.82 20.34
C ARG A 20 22.87 2.59 19.10
N ARG A 21 23.55 3.63 18.62
CA ARG A 21 24.44 3.54 17.45
C ARG A 21 25.65 2.64 17.73
N ILE A 22 26.27 2.78 18.89
CA ILE A 22 27.32 1.84 19.35
C ILE A 22 26.76 0.40 19.42
N GLY A 23 25.53 0.23 19.94
CA GLY A 23 24.85 -1.07 19.96
C GLY A 23 24.71 -1.71 18.58
N ALA A 24 24.12 -0.99 17.62
CA ALA A 24 23.94 -1.45 16.24
C ALA A 24 25.26 -1.67 15.48
N LEU A 25 26.32 -0.92 15.84
CA LEU A 25 27.64 -0.99 15.22
C LEU A 25 28.50 -2.15 15.76
N LEU A 26 28.33 -2.53 17.03
CA LEU A 26 29.01 -3.66 17.65
C LEU A 26 28.24 -4.98 17.48
N HIS A 27 26.92 -4.94 17.31
CA HIS A 27 26.08 -6.11 17.09
C HIS A 27 25.00 -5.80 16.02
N PRO A 28 25.37 -5.80 14.73
CA PRO A 28 24.45 -5.45 13.65
C PRO A 28 23.29 -6.44 13.56
N THR A 29 22.11 -5.94 13.18
CA THR A 29 20.93 -6.79 12.92
C THR A 29 21.22 -7.68 11.71
N PRO A 30 21.10 -9.02 11.82
CA PRO A 30 21.11 -9.89 10.65
C PRO A 30 19.77 -9.80 9.93
N ASP A 31 19.77 -9.82 8.60
CA ASP A 31 18.55 -9.96 7.79
C ASP A 31 18.15 -11.44 7.60
N THR A 32 18.54 -12.32 8.52
CA THR A 32 18.03 -13.69 8.53
C THR A 32 16.54 -13.63 8.92
N PRO A 33 15.61 -14.01 8.02
CA PRO A 33 14.18 -14.00 8.34
C PRO A 33 13.90 -15.01 9.47
N PRO A 34 12.74 -14.94 10.16
CA PRO A 34 12.43 -15.88 11.23
C PRO A 34 12.41 -17.32 10.73
N LEU A 35 13.36 -18.15 11.20
CA LEU A 35 13.53 -19.53 10.74
C LEU A 35 12.92 -20.53 11.72
N LEU A 36 12.38 -21.63 11.19
CA LEU A 36 11.85 -22.75 11.94
C LEU A 36 12.97 -23.52 12.64
N VAL A 37 13.05 -23.43 13.97
CA VAL A 37 14.10 -24.09 14.78
C VAL A 37 13.61 -25.30 15.57
N THR A 38 12.31 -25.41 15.81
CA THR A 38 11.69 -26.59 16.44
C THR A 38 10.36 -26.93 15.76
N LEU A 39 10.11 -28.23 15.59
CA LEU A 39 8.83 -28.74 15.11
C LEU A 39 8.35 -29.85 16.03
N GLN A 40 7.12 -29.71 16.52
CA GLN A 40 6.51 -30.58 17.53
C GLN A 40 5.08 -30.94 17.11
N LYS A 41 4.57 -32.08 17.58
CA LYS A 41 3.17 -32.48 17.38
C LYS A 41 2.30 -32.09 18.57
N LYS A 42 1.07 -31.68 18.28
CA LYS A 42 0.04 -31.25 19.22
C LYS A 42 -1.09 -32.26 19.21
N ILE A 43 -1.16 -33.04 20.28
CA ILE A 43 -2.17 -34.08 20.49
C ILE A 43 -3.29 -33.47 21.34
N ALA A 44 -4.55 -33.59 20.90
CA ALA A 44 -5.70 -33.23 21.73
C ALA A 44 -5.87 -34.25 22.86
N GLU A 45 -6.09 -33.77 24.08
CA GLU A 45 -6.38 -34.64 25.22
C GLU A 45 -7.90 -34.82 25.41
N ALA A 46 -8.32 -35.64 26.37
CA ALA A 46 -9.73 -35.98 26.55
C ALA A 46 -10.59 -34.79 27.04
N GLU A 47 -9.97 -33.74 27.60
CA GLU A 47 -10.65 -32.53 28.05
C GLU A 47 -10.63 -31.44 26.96
N PRO A 48 -11.77 -30.83 26.58
CA PRO A 48 -11.83 -29.84 25.51
C PRO A 48 -10.90 -28.64 25.75
N GLY A 49 -9.99 -28.40 24.79
CA GLY A 49 -9.01 -27.31 24.86
C GLY A 49 -7.70 -27.65 25.57
N HIS A 50 -7.56 -28.87 26.11
CA HIS A 50 -6.30 -29.39 26.63
C HIS A 50 -5.52 -30.09 25.51
N TYR A 51 -4.20 -29.87 25.49
CA TYR A 51 -3.33 -30.38 24.43
C TYR A 51 -1.97 -30.76 25.00
N ARG A 52 -1.47 -31.93 24.62
CA ARG A 52 -0.09 -32.34 24.87
C ARG A 52 0.79 -31.97 23.68
N ILE A 53 1.94 -31.37 23.96
CA ILE A 53 2.97 -31.09 22.97
C ILE A 53 4.06 -32.15 23.13
N GLU A 54 4.40 -32.82 22.04
CA GLU A 54 5.43 -33.87 21.99
C GLU A 54 6.44 -33.60 20.87
N GLU A 55 7.65 -34.10 21.03
CA GLU A 55 8.62 -34.19 19.94
C GLU A 55 8.15 -35.19 18.87
N LEU A 56 8.62 -35.00 17.64
CA LEU A 56 8.32 -35.91 16.53
C LEU A 56 9.16 -37.18 16.66
N SER A 57 8.53 -38.35 16.61
CA SER A 57 9.22 -39.63 16.50
C SER A 57 9.72 -39.88 15.07
N ASP A 58 10.64 -40.83 14.88
CA ASP A 58 11.12 -41.22 13.55
C ASP A 58 9.99 -41.58 12.58
N ALA A 59 8.89 -42.15 13.08
CA ALA A 59 7.70 -42.47 12.29
C ALA A 59 6.93 -41.21 11.88
N ASP A 60 6.78 -40.23 12.78
CA ASP A 60 6.16 -38.94 12.45
C ASP A 60 7.03 -38.18 11.42
N VAL A 61 8.37 -38.20 11.57
CA VAL A 61 9.30 -37.58 10.61
C VAL A 61 9.28 -38.29 9.24
N GLN A 62 9.19 -39.62 9.20
CA GLN A 62 9.02 -40.37 7.95
C GLN A 62 7.69 -40.06 7.26
N TYR A 63 6.60 -39.95 8.02
CA TYR A 63 5.30 -39.51 7.51
C TYR A 63 5.40 -38.12 6.87
N LEU A 64 5.91 -37.13 7.59
CA LEU A 64 6.04 -35.75 7.08
C LEU A 64 6.93 -35.67 5.84
N ARG A 65 8.04 -36.43 5.78
CA ARG A 65 8.88 -36.54 4.58
C ARG A 65 8.15 -37.17 3.39
N ALA A 66 7.19 -38.07 3.61
CA ALA A 66 6.34 -38.61 2.55
C ALA A 66 5.30 -37.57 2.09
N THR A 67 4.63 -36.88 3.02
CA THR A 67 3.66 -35.82 2.74
C THR A 67 4.28 -34.65 1.97
N TRP A 68 5.50 -34.25 2.32
CA TRP A 68 6.21 -33.12 1.71
C TRP A 68 7.08 -33.49 0.51
N LYS A 69 7.06 -34.74 0.04
CA LYS A 69 7.91 -35.24 -1.06
C LYS A 69 7.78 -34.47 -2.39
N GLY A 70 6.68 -33.73 -2.58
CA GLY A 70 6.45 -32.87 -3.74
C GLY A 70 6.74 -31.38 -3.50
N ILE A 71 7.28 -31.00 -2.34
CA ILE A 71 7.61 -29.62 -1.95
C ILE A 71 9.13 -29.53 -1.89
N ASP A 72 9.74 -28.70 -2.73
CA ASP A 72 11.20 -28.61 -2.87
C ASP A 72 11.84 -27.81 -1.71
N ILE A 73 11.94 -28.46 -0.54
CA ILE A 73 12.47 -27.87 0.69
C ILE A 73 13.48 -28.88 1.30
N PRO A 74 14.77 -28.52 1.42
CA PRO A 74 15.84 -29.49 1.69
C PRO A 74 15.97 -29.93 3.16
N ASP A 75 15.42 -29.16 4.10
CA ASP A 75 15.40 -29.47 5.53
C ASP A 75 14.04 -29.06 6.13
N ALA A 76 13.55 -29.84 7.10
CA ALA A 76 12.33 -29.55 7.86
C ALA A 76 12.58 -28.53 8.99
N LEU A 77 13.85 -28.29 9.33
CA LEU A 77 14.31 -27.16 10.12
C LEU A 77 14.95 -26.11 9.19
N ASN A 78 15.14 -24.90 9.70
CA ASN A 78 15.65 -23.73 8.97
C ASN A 78 14.71 -23.20 7.86
N MET A 79 13.48 -23.69 7.78
CA MET A 79 12.44 -23.19 6.87
C MET A 79 12.00 -21.76 7.23
N THR A 80 11.66 -20.94 6.24
CA THR A 80 10.96 -19.65 6.46
C THR A 80 9.47 -19.87 6.80
N ARG A 81 8.74 -18.80 7.15
CA ARG A 81 7.30 -18.88 7.46
C ARG A 81 6.44 -19.24 6.25
N GLU A 82 6.86 -18.80 5.07
CA GLU A 82 6.19 -18.99 3.79
C GLU A 82 6.37 -20.44 3.32
N GLN A 83 7.61 -20.95 3.42
CA GLN A 83 7.94 -22.37 3.22
C GLN A 83 7.17 -23.27 4.20
N TRP A 84 7.10 -22.87 5.48
CA TRP A 84 6.32 -23.56 6.50
C TRP A 84 4.82 -23.58 6.18
N ALA A 85 4.25 -22.49 5.65
CA ALA A 85 2.84 -22.44 5.27
C ALA A 85 2.50 -23.47 4.18
N LEU A 86 3.39 -23.66 3.19
CA LEU A 86 3.23 -24.71 2.17
C LEU A 86 3.24 -26.12 2.79
N CYS A 87 4.21 -26.42 3.66
CA CYS A 87 4.27 -27.71 4.36
C CYS A 87 3.08 -27.94 5.30
N LYS A 88 2.59 -26.90 6.00
CA LYS A 88 1.40 -27.00 6.84
C LYS A 88 0.14 -27.23 6.00
N ALA A 89 -0.01 -26.56 4.87
CA ALA A 89 -1.14 -26.76 3.96
C ALA A 89 -1.16 -28.20 3.40
N ALA A 90 -0.01 -28.72 2.95
CA ALA A 90 0.12 -30.11 2.48
C ALA A 90 -0.11 -31.14 3.59
N PHE A 91 0.34 -30.87 4.82
CA PHE A 91 -0.01 -31.70 5.98
C PHE A 91 -1.51 -31.68 6.26
N GLN A 92 -2.16 -30.52 6.16
CA GLN A 92 -3.60 -30.38 6.42
C GLN A 92 -4.49 -31.03 5.35
N SER A 93 -4.02 -31.13 4.10
CA SER A 93 -4.73 -31.74 2.96
C SER A 93 -4.38 -33.22 2.69
N ALA A 94 -3.47 -33.81 3.46
CA ALA A 94 -3.09 -35.21 3.29
C ALA A 94 -4.28 -36.18 3.51
N PRO A 95 -4.49 -37.18 2.64
CA PRO A 95 -5.66 -38.06 2.71
C PRO A 95 -5.61 -39.03 3.91
N ASP A 96 -4.43 -39.26 4.45
CA ASP A 96 -4.10 -40.14 5.57
C ASP A 96 -3.65 -39.36 6.82
N ARG A 97 -4.03 -38.07 6.92
CA ARG A 97 -3.55 -37.16 7.96
C ARG A 97 -3.82 -37.70 9.38
N PRO A 98 -2.82 -37.73 10.28
CA PRO A 98 -3.02 -38.10 11.67
C PRO A 98 -3.93 -37.10 12.42
N VAL A 99 -4.38 -37.53 13.59
CA VAL A 99 -5.31 -36.78 14.47
C VAL A 99 -4.63 -35.60 15.18
N TRP A 100 -3.29 -35.57 15.23
CA TRP A 100 -2.50 -34.47 15.79
C TRP A 100 -2.26 -33.33 14.78
N ASP A 101 -2.04 -32.10 15.26
CA ASP A 101 -1.61 -30.94 14.45
C ASP A 101 -0.13 -30.62 14.70
N LEU A 102 0.46 -29.75 13.87
CA LEU A 102 1.87 -29.33 13.99
C LEU A 102 2.03 -27.96 14.65
N VAL A 103 3.03 -27.87 15.54
CA VAL A 103 3.47 -26.66 16.23
C VAL A 103 4.90 -26.34 15.82
N ALA A 104 5.06 -25.19 15.18
CA ALA A 104 6.31 -24.68 14.65
C ALA A 104 6.86 -23.55 15.54
N GLY A 105 8.06 -23.73 16.09
CA GLY A 105 8.80 -22.73 16.84
C GLY A 105 9.77 -21.97 15.95
N PHE A 106 9.53 -20.67 15.73
CA PHE A 106 10.38 -19.80 14.93
C PHE A 106 11.35 -18.98 15.79
N ARG A 107 12.59 -18.85 15.32
CA ARG A 107 13.61 -17.98 15.93
C ARG A 107 13.79 -16.72 15.10
N ASP A 108 13.55 -15.56 15.72
CA ASP A 108 13.71 -14.23 15.11
C ASP A 108 15.07 -13.64 15.52
N TYR A 109 16.08 -13.94 14.71
CA TYR A 109 17.45 -13.46 14.91
C TYR A 109 17.56 -11.93 14.88
N ALA A 110 16.69 -11.23 14.13
CA ALA A 110 16.64 -9.78 14.12
C ALA A 110 16.07 -9.20 15.42
N SER A 111 15.12 -9.88 16.07
CA SER A 111 14.61 -9.52 17.41
C SER A 111 15.63 -9.79 18.52
N GLU A 112 16.35 -10.92 18.45
CA GLU A 112 17.47 -11.21 19.36
C GLU A 112 18.58 -10.17 19.24
N ALA A 113 19.02 -9.87 18.02
CA ALA A 113 20.04 -8.84 17.79
C ALA A 113 19.60 -7.46 18.27
N ARG A 114 18.36 -7.03 18.00
CA ARG A 114 17.81 -5.76 18.54
C ARG A 114 17.77 -5.72 20.07
N SER A 115 17.50 -6.86 20.71
CA SER A 115 17.52 -6.99 22.17
C SER A 115 18.94 -6.84 22.74
N GLU A 116 19.93 -7.46 22.08
CA GLU A 116 21.35 -7.35 22.45
C GLU A 116 21.92 -5.95 22.17
N GLN A 117 21.57 -5.32 21.04
CA GLN A 117 21.86 -3.91 20.75
C GLN A 117 21.37 -2.99 21.87
N PHE A 118 20.16 -3.24 22.40
CA PHE A 118 19.63 -2.48 23.53
C PHE A 118 20.42 -2.76 24.83
N ARG A 119 20.85 -4.00 25.09
CA ARG A 119 21.72 -4.34 26.22
C ARG A 119 23.07 -3.62 26.14
N ILE A 120 23.68 -3.57 24.95
CA ILE A 120 24.92 -2.82 24.68
C ILE A 120 24.68 -1.32 24.88
N ALA A 121 23.60 -0.76 24.33
CA ALA A 121 23.26 0.66 24.50
C ALA A 121 23.14 1.07 25.98
N ASN A 122 22.45 0.26 26.80
CA ASN A 122 22.38 0.47 28.26
C ASN A 122 23.77 0.46 28.90
N LYS A 123 24.63 -0.52 28.57
CA LYS A 123 26.01 -0.59 29.08
C LYS A 123 26.81 0.68 28.75
N HIS A 124 26.69 1.21 27.54
CA HIS A 124 27.38 2.44 27.15
C HIS A 124 26.77 3.69 27.82
N VAL A 125 25.45 3.77 28.00
CA VAL A 125 24.82 4.84 28.79
C VAL A 125 25.28 4.83 30.25
N HIS A 126 25.43 3.65 30.87
CA HIS A 126 26.02 3.54 32.22
C HIS A 126 27.50 3.99 32.26
N ALA A 127 28.30 3.68 31.23
CA ALA A 127 29.68 4.14 31.14
C ALA A 127 29.77 5.67 30.95
N MET A 128 28.91 6.26 30.11
CA MET A 128 28.81 7.72 29.96
C MET A 128 28.38 8.38 31.27
N ASN A 129 27.41 7.80 32.01
CA ASN A 129 27.02 8.28 33.33
C ASN A 129 28.15 8.25 34.37
N ALA A 130 29.07 7.29 34.29
CA ALA A 130 30.27 7.29 35.15
C ALA A 130 31.22 8.45 34.81
N LEU A 131 31.44 8.73 33.52
CA LEU A 131 32.27 9.85 33.06
C LEU A 131 31.63 11.22 33.36
N ILE A 132 30.31 11.34 33.29
CA ILE A 132 29.58 12.54 33.69
C ILE A 132 29.69 12.74 35.21
N GLY A 133 29.54 11.66 35.99
CA GLY A 133 29.71 11.68 37.44
C GLY A 133 31.13 12.04 37.92
N SER A 134 32.16 11.73 37.13
CA SER A 134 33.55 12.17 37.39
C SER A 134 33.89 13.55 36.82
N GLY A 135 32.97 14.21 36.12
CA GLY A 135 33.23 15.48 35.42
C GLY A 135 34.14 15.34 34.18
N SER A 136 34.38 14.12 33.72
CA SER A 136 35.21 13.79 32.55
C SER A 136 34.43 13.82 31.23
N MET A 137 33.10 13.98 31.29
CA MET A 137 32.21 14.16 30.16
C MET A 137 31.10 15.14 30.55
N ARG A 138 30.72 16.05 29.67
CA ARG A 138 29.60 16.97 29.90
C ARG A 138 28.32 16.40 29.33
N ALA A 139 27.22 16.56 30.07
CA ALA A 139 25.89 16.28 29.57
C ALA A 139 24.93 17.41 29.95
N TYR A 140 23.93 17.59 29.11
CA TYR A 140 22.92 18.65 29.21
C TYR A 140 21.52 18.05 29.01
N ASP A 141 20.48 18.71 29.50
CA ASP A 141 19.10 18.39 29.14
C ASP A 141 18.64 19.12 27.85
N ALA A 142 17.33 19.11 27.59
CA ALA A 142 16.75 19.76 26.42
C ALA A 142 16.75 21.30 26.49
N ASP A 143 16.84 21.87 27.69
CA ASP A 143 16.93 23.32 27.93
C ASP A 143 18.39 23.80 28.06
N LEU A 144 19.35 22.90 27.77
CA LEU A 144 20.80 23.08 27.90
C LEU A 144 21.28 23.37 29.33
N ALA A 145 20.54 22.94 30.35
CA ALA A 145 21.02 22.92 31.72
C ALA A 145 21.98 21.72 31.94
N PRO A 146 23.12 21.87 32.62
CA PRO A 146 24.03 20.75 32.90
C PRO A 146 23.38 19.68 33.78
N VAL A 147 23.48 18.41 33.38
CA VAL A 147 22.95 17.27 34.15
C VAL A 147 24.08 16.37 34.65
N GLN A 148 23.92 15.83 35.86
CA GLN A 148 24.88 14.90 36.48
C GLN A 148 24.71 13.45 36.00
N LYS A 149 23.67 13.15 35.22
CA LYS A 149 23.40 11.83 34.61
C LYS A 149 22.36 11.90 33.49
N VAL A 150 22.46 10.95 32.57
CA VAL A 150 21.49 10.63 31.51
C VAL A 150 20.32 9.87 32.13
N ASP A 151 19.26 10.59 32.47
CA ASP A 151 18.03 10.02 33.04
C ASP A 151 16.94 9.73 31.98
N GLY A 152 17.15 10.12 30.73
CA GLY A 152 16.20 9.85 29.65
C GLY A 152 16.67 10.30 28.28
N TRP A 153 15.82 10.07 27.28
CA TRP A 153 16.09 10.32 25.86
C TRP A 153 16.50 11.77 25.51
N GLY A 154 16.07 12.73 26.32
CA GLY A 154 16.34 14.16 26.12
C GLY A 154 17.73 14.63 26.57
N SER A 155 18.53 13.80 27.24
CA SER A 155 19.89 14.17 27.65
C SER A 155 20.86 14.12 26.47
N GLN A 156 21.67 15.16 26.31
CA GLN A 156 22.56 15.39 25.17
C GLN A 156 24.00 15.59 25.63
N ILE A 157 24.96 15.09 24.84
CA ILE A 157 26.41 15.21 25.06
C ILE A 157 26.99 16.09 23.94
N PRO A 158 27.92 17.01 24.21
CA PRO A 158 28.61 17.77 23.17
C PRO A 158 29.30 16.85 22.17
N VAL A 159 29.33 17.24 20.90
CA VAL A 159 29.93 16.40 19.84
C VAL A 159 31.41 16.13 20.06
N ASP A 160 32.16 17.02 20.72
CA ASP A 160 33.58 16.81 21.01
C ASP A 160 33.80 15.81 22.17
N ASP A 161 33.02 15.87 23.24
CA ASP A 161 33.02 14.87 24.32
C ASP A 161 32.59 13.49 23.78
N ALA A 162 31.67 13.46 22.81
CA ALA A 162 31.25 12.25 22.11
C ALA A 162 32.35 11.73 21.14
N ARG A 163 33.11 12.60 20.47
CA ARG A 163 34.30 12.25 19.67
C ARG A 163 35.36 11.59 20.55
N GLU A 164 35.68 12.19 21.70
CA GLU A 164 36.67 11.63 22.64
C GLU A 164 36.22 10.27 23.19
N TYR A 165 34.96 10.14 23.59
CA TYR A 165 34.40 8.88 24.06
C TYR A 165 34.45 7.76 23.00
N LEU A 166 34.09 8.07 21.75
CA LEU A 166 34.11 7.11 20.64
C LEU A 166 35.54 6.77 20.19
N ALA A 167 36.47 7.72 20.23
CA ALA A 167 37.88 7.47 19.90
C ALA A 167 38.52 6.44 20.84
N ASN A 168 38.19 6.49 22.13
CA ASN A 168 38.58 5.48 23.12
C ASN A 168 37.98 4.07 22.86
N LEU A 169 36.97 3.97 22.00
CA LEU A 169 36.38 2.70 21.53
C LEU A 169 36.84 2.31 20.11
N GLY A 170 37.69 3.09 19.46
CA GLY A 170 38.12 2.87 18.07
C GLY A 170 37.08 3.28 17.00
N ILE A 171 36.14 4.16 17.36
CA ILE A 171 35.03 4.61 16.54
C ILE A 171 35.19 6.12 16.21
N GLU A 172 34.93 6.50 14.96
CA GLU A 172 34.94 7.89 14.48
C GLU A 172 33.54 8.53 14.59
N LEU A 173 33.47 9.85 14.84
CA LEU A 173 32.22 10.63 14.81
C LEU A 173 32.31 11.74 13.75
N ARG A 174 31.64 11.52 12.62
CA ARG A 174 31.73 12.34 11.40
C ARG A 174 30.45 13.15 11.16
N GLU A 175 30.59 14.35 10.61
CA GLU A 175 29.43 15.16 10.20
C GLU A 175 29.05 14.89 8.74
N GLN A 176 27.75 14.80 8.47
CA GLN A 176 27.19 14.62 7.12
C GLN A 176 27.29 15.93 6.32
N GLU A 177 27.42 15.82 5.00
CA GLU A 177 27.45 16.99 4.11
C GLU A 177 26.05 17.64 3.97
N PRO A 178 25.97 18.99 3.90
CA PRO A 178 24.68 19.69 3.94
C PRO A 178 23.98 19.69 2.56
N ALA A 179 22.83 19.02 2.47
CA ALA A 179 22.00 18.99 1.26
C ALA A 179 21.50 20.40 0.85
N VAL A 180 21.63 20.72 -0.45
CA VAL A 180 21.32 22.04 -1.02
C VAL A 180 19.82 22.34 -1.02
N ARG A 181 19.42 23.49 -0.46
CA ARG A 181 18.01 23.95 -0.43
C ARG A 181 17.54 24.44 -1.81
N ARG A 182 16.32 24.05 -2.21
CA ARG A 182 15.62 24.53 -3.42
C ARG A 182 14.49 25.51 -3.08
N THR A 183 14.15 26.40 -4.00
CA THR A 183 13.04 27.38 -3.91
C THR A 183 11.81 26.93 -4.71
N VAL A 184 10.62 27.52 -4.46
CA VAL A 184 9.36 27.13 -5.13
C VAL A 184 9.42 27.25 -6.66
N ALA A 185 10.07 28.28 -7.21
CA ALA A 185 10.30 28.39 -8.65
C ALA A 185 11.12 27.18 -9.16
N SER A 186 12.25 26.89 -8.53
CA SER A 186 13.07 25.69 -8.78
C SER A 186 12.47 24.37 -8.26
N ILE A 187 11.20 24.35 -7.85
CA ILE A 187 10.41 23.15 -7.57
C ILE A 187 9.39 22.94 -8.69
N LEU A 188 8.75 24.01 -9.20
CA LEU A 188 7.87 23.94 -10.37
C LEU A 188 8.67 23.73 -11.67
N GLU A 189 9.75 24.49 -11.86
CA GLU A 189 10.66 24.35 -12.99
C GLU A 189 11.36 22.99 -12.96
N TRP A 190 11.78 22.52 -11.78
CA TRP A 190 12.28 21.15 -11.61
C TRP A 190 11.21 20.07 -11.77
N ALA A 191 9.93 20.35 -11.46
CA ALA A 191 8.84 19.40 -11.67
C ALA A 191 8.48 19.26 -13.16
N ASP A 192 8.40 20.35 -13.92
CA ASP A 192 8.14 20.27 -15.36
C ASP A 192 9.36 19.69 -16.10
N GLN A 193 10.59 20.13 -15.78
CA GLN A 193 11.81 19.50 -16.28
C GLN A 193 11.91 18.02 -15.87
N SER A 194 11.48 17.63 -14.67
CA SER A 194 11.44 16.22 -14.26
C SER A 194 10.32 15.44 -14.94
N THR A 195 9.22 16.07 -15.33
CA THR A 195 8.12 15.43 -16.09
C THR A 195 8.54 15.22 -17.55
N GLU A 196 9.22 16.19 -18.16
CA GLU A 196 9.81 16.07 -19.49
C GLU A 196 10.99 15.07 -19.51
N HIS A 197 11.84 15.09 -18.48
CA HIS A 197 12.92 14.11 -18.32
C HIS A 197 12.35 12.71 -18.13
N GLN A 198 11.37 12.51 -17.23
CA GLN A 198 10.70 11.21 -17.04
C GLN A 198 9.93 10.73 -18.29
N ALA A 199 9.44 11.64 -19.14
CA ALA A 199 8.84 11.28 -20.42
C ALA A 199 9.89 10.87 -21.47
N ALA A 200 11.00 11.59 -21.58
CA ALA A 200 12.14 11.23 -22.43
C ALA A 200 12.78 9.90 -21.99
N GLU A 201 12.93 9.72 -20.68
CA GLU A 201 13.27 8.47 -20.01
C GLU A 201 12.29 7.35 -20.36
N ALA A 202 10.98 7.55 -20.17
CA ALA A 202 10.00 6.51 -20.46
C ALA A 202 10.09 6.02 -21.93
N LEU A 203 10.25 6.95 -22.89
CA LEU A 203 10.49 6.66 -24.31
C LEU A 203 11.82 5.92 -24.53
N ALA A 204 12.93 6.39 -23.94
CA ALA A 204 14.26 5.77 -24.06
C ALA A 204 14.31 4.35 -23.49
N ALA A 205 13.58 4.08 -22.40
CA ALA A 205 13.41 2.75 -21.81
C ALA A 205 12.54 1.80 -22.64
N GLY A 206 12.42 1.98 -23.96
CA GLY A 206 11.62 1.09 -24.81
C GLY A 206 10.10 1.18 -24.60
N TYR A 207 9.53 2.30 -24.13
CA TYR A 207 8.07 2.50 -24.21
C TYR A 207 7.70 2.80 -25.67
N ARG A 208 7.76 1.78 -26.53
CA ARG A 208 7.09 1.83 -27.83
C ARG A 208 5.59 1.95 -27.55
N PRO A 209 4.92 3.02 -28.00
CA PRO A 209 3.46 2.99 -28.07
C PRO A 209 3.07 1.81 -28.99
N PRO A 210 1.98 1.09 -28.70
CA PRO A 210 1.71 -0.20 -29.32
C PRO A 210 1.70 -0.13 -30.86
N GLU A 211 2.45 -1.01 -31.51
CA GLU A 211 2.62 -1.03 -32.97
C GLU A 211 1.33 -1.53 -33.67
N GLY A 212 0.37 -0.61 -33.80
CA GLY A 212 -0.95 -0.82 -34.38
C GLY A 212 -1.75 0.50 -34.39
N PRO A 213 -2.96 0.52 -34.97
CA PRO A 213 -3.80 1.71 -34.98
C PRO A 213 -4.24 2.08 -33.56
N TYR A 214 -3.99 3.33 -33.15
CA TYR A 214 -4.35 3.87 -31.85
C TYR A 214 -5.86 4.10 -31.76
N ARG A 215 -6.58 3.00 -31.53
CA ARG A 215 -8.04 2.94 -31.59
C ARG A 215 -8.65 3.19 -30.22
N ARG A 216 -9.51 4.20 -30.11
CA ARG A 216 -10.22 4.50 -28.86
C ARG A 216 -11.66 4.90 -29.12
N THR A 217 -12.59 4.22 -28.46
CA THR A 217 -14.01 4.61 -28.43
C THR A 217 -14.18 5.85 -27.56
N LEU A 218 -14.76 6.91 -28.11
CA LEU A 218 -15.11 8.13 -27.37
C LEU A 218 -16.25 7.86 -26.38
N PRO A 219 -16.37 8.64 -25.28
CA PRO A 219 -17.43 8.46 -24.29
C PRO A 219 -18.84 8.47 -24.90
N ILE A 220 -19.64 7.43 -24.57
CA ILE A 220 -20.99 7.23 -25.14
C ILE A 220 -21.86 8.47 -24.90
N GLY A 221 -22.53 8.94 -25.95
CA GLY A 221 -23.39 10.12 -25.93
C GLY A 221 -22.68 11.48 -25.94
N LYS A 222 -21.34 11.54 -25.79
CA LYS A 222 -20.61 12.82 -25.72
C LYS A 222 -20.42 13.46 -27.09
N ARG A 223 -21.28 14.43 -27.42
CA ARG A 223 -21.29 15.15 -28.72
C ARG A 223 -20.25 16.28 -28.83
N PHE A 224 -19.75 16.79 -27.71
CA PHE A 224 -18.81 17.92 -27.64
C PHE A 224 -17.69 17.69 -26.60
N PHE A 225 -16.53 18.27 -26.84
CA PHE A 225 -15.32 18.18 -25.99
C PHE A 225 -14.67 19.56 -25.86
N THR A 226 -14.09 19.90 -24.71
CA THR A 226 -13.17 21.06 -24.63
C THR A 226 -11.82 20.74 -25.29
N ILE A 227 -10.96 21.76 -25.48
CA ILE A 227 -9.57 21.57 -25.95
C ILE A 227 -8.82 20.57 -25.05
N SER A 228 -8.93 20.74 -23.73
CA SER A 228 -8.34 19.85 -22.71
C SER A 228 -8.86 18.41 -22.81
N GLU A 229 -10.17 18.22 -23.01
CA GLU A 229 -10.78 16.90 -23.12
C GLU A 229 -10.45 16.19 -24.45
N CYS A 230 -10.40 16.94 -25.56
CA CYS A 230 -9.98 16.43 -26.87
C CYS A 230 -8.51 15.95 -26.83
N ALA A 231 -7.64 16.73 -26.21
CA ALA A 231 -6.24 16.36 -26.01
C ALA A 231 -6.07 15.19 -25.02
N LEU A 232 -6.91 15.10 -23.99
CA LEU A 232 -6.93 13.96 -23.06
C LEU A 232 -7.36 12.66 -23.76
N GLU A 233 -8.43 12.67 -24.55
CA GLU A 233 -8.92 11.46 -25.21
C GLU A 233 -8.00 11.01 -26.36
N THR A 234 -7.35 11.93 -27.09
CA THR A 234 -6.28 11.56 -28.04
C THR A 234 -5.03 11.03 -27.33
N ALA A 235 -4.58 11.65 -26.23
CA ALA A 235 -3.44 11.14 -25.45
C ALA A 235 -3.73 9.76 -24.81
N ARG A 236 -4.98 9.50 -24.41
CA ARG A 236 -5.46 8.18 -23.93
C ARG A 236 -5.59 7.12 -25.03
N ALA A 237 -5.60 7.50 -26.30
CA ALA A 237 -5.58 6.54 -27.41
C ALA A 237 -4.15 6.06 -27.71
N LEU A 238 -3.16 6.96 -27.60
CA LEU A 238 -1.73 6.62 -27.66
C LEU A 238 -1.27 5.85 -26.42
N HIS A 239 -1.70 6.30 -25.23
CA HIS A 239 -1.30 5.76 -23.93
C HIS A 239 -2.53 5.33 -23.12
N PRO A 240 -3.15 4.17 -23.45
CA PRO A 240 -4.33 3.66 -22.76
C PRO A 240 -4.06 3.38 -21.27
N GLU A 241 -5.13 3.23 -20.50
CA GLU A 241 -5.07 2.80 -19.11
C GLU A 241 -4.75 1.30 -19.10
N GLN A 242 -3.50 0.96 -18.72
CA GLN A 242 -3.10 -0.43 -18.53
C GLN A 242 -3.65 -0.89 -17.17
N PRO A 243 -4.13 -2.15 -17.05
CA PRO A 243 -4.39 -2.72 -15.73
C PRO A 243 -3.10 -2.72 -14.91
N ASP A 244 -3.22 -2.60 -13.59
CA ASP A 244 -2.08 -2.50 -12.67
C ASP A 244 -1.41 -3.87 -12.48
N ASP A 245 -0.76 -4.34 -13.54
CA ASP A 245 -0.05 -5.60 -13.65
C ASP A 245 1.40 -5.42 -13.17
N PRO A 246 1.85 -6.12 -12.12
CA PRO A 246 3.25 -6.10 -11.66
C PRO A 246 4.27 -6.47 -12.75
N SER A 247 3.89 -7.26 -13.76
CA SER A 247 4.75 -7.61 -14.91
C SER A 247 5.08 -6.41 -15.80
N SER A 248 4.25 -5.35 -15.73
CA SER A 248 4.38 -4.17 -16.58
C SER A 248 5.43 -3.17 -16.07
N ALA A 249 5.76 -3.14 -14.78
CA ALA A 249 6.56 -2.07 -14.17
C ALA A 249 7.96 -1.89 -14.82
N LYS A 250 8.46 -0.65 -14.83
CA LYS A 250 9.84 -0.33 -15.23
C LYS A 250 10.70 -0.08 -13.99
N VAL A 251 12.02 -0.23 -14.16
CA VAL A 251 12.98 0.00 -13.10
C VAL A 251 13.60 1.37 -13.33
N LYS A 252 13.04 2.38 -12.65
CA LYS A 252 13.49 3.77 -12.74
C LYS A 252 14.94 3.90 -12.31
N SER A 253 15.24 3.29 -11.16
CA SER A 253 16.59 3.12 -10.65
C SER A 253 16.73 1.77 -9.99
N PHE A 254 17.96 1.33 -9.74
CA PHE A 254 18.22 0.19 -8.87
C PHE A 254 19.05 0.66 -7.69
N TYR A 255 18.69 0.19 -6.51
CA TYR A 255 19.53 0.28 -5.33
C TYR A 255 20.33 -1.01 -5.21
N LEU A 256 21.61 -0.88 -4.87
CA LEU A 256 22.33 -2.00 -4.29
C LEU A 256 21.79 -2.21 -2.88
N HIS A 257 21.62 -3.46 -2.49
CA HIS A 257 21.55 -3.85 -1.10
C HIS A 257 22.60 -4.92 -0.87
N GLU A 258 23.12 -5.04 0.35
CA GLU A 258 23.82 -6.27 0.72
C GLU A 258 22.77 -7.40 0.68
N VAL A 259 23.09 -8.59 0.15
CA VAL A 259 22.15 -9.75 0.18
C VAL A 259 21.75 -10.07 1.63
N SER A 260 22.65 -9.76 2.57
CA SER A 260 22.48 -9.86 4.01
C SER A 260 21.74 -8.68 4.67
N ARG A 261 21.25 -7.66 3.91
CA ARG A 261 20.39 -6.53 4.34
C ARG A 261 19.51 -5.92 3.21
N PRO A 262 18.58 -6.65 2.57
CA PRO A 262 17.71 -6.12 1.49
C PRO A 262 16.87 -4.90 1.87
N GLN A 263 16.50 -4.72 3.14
CA GLN A 263 15.74 -3.54 3.60
C GLN A 263 16.59 -2.26 3.72
N GLN A 264 17.91 -2.33 3.52
CA GLN A 264 18.80 -1.16 3.45
C GLN A 264 19.36 -0.99 2.03
N GLY A 265 18.46 -0.75 1.08
CA GLY A 265 18.81 -0.31 -0.26
C GLY A 265 19.51 1.06 -0.26
N PHE A 266 20.67 1.13 -0.90
CA PHE A 266 21.42 2.36 -1.15
C PHE A 266 21.67 2.54 -2.65
N TYR A 267 21.75 3.79 -3.10
CA TYR A 267 22.19 4.09 -4.47
C TYR A 267 23.68 3.76 -4.60
N PRO A 268 24.12 3.07 -5.68
CA PRO A 268 25.54 2.83 -5.91
C PRO A 268 26.32 4.14 -5.93
N ASN A 269 27.44 4.20 -5.21
CA ASN A 269 28.41 5.28 -5.39
C ASN A 269 29.18 5.13 -6.72
N ASP A 270 29.96 6.13 -7.13
CA ASP A 270 30.65 6.11 -8.44
C ASP A 270 31.59 4.91 -8.63
N GLU A 271 32.19 4.38 -7.56
CA GLU A 271 33.07 3.22 -7.59
C GLU A 271 32.26 1.92 -7.77
N GLN A 272 31.17 1.77 -7.01
CA GLN A 272 30.22 0.65 -7.13
C GLN A 272 29.49 0.66 -8.49
N ALA A 273 29.18 1.83 -9.03
CA ALA A 273 28.59 1.99 -10.37
C ALA A 273 29.59 1.62 -11.47
N GLN A 274 30.89 1.88 -11.27
CA GLN A 274 31.96 1.40 -12.14
C GLN A 274 32.18 -0.11 -12.01
N GLU A 275 32.14 -0.67 -10.79
CA GLU A 275 32.26 -2.11 -10.55
C GLU A 275 31.07 -2.89 -11.15
N LEU A 276 29.83 -2.41 -10.99
CA LEU A 276 28.65 -2.99 -11.66
C LEU A 276 28.72 -2.87 -13.18
N ASN A 277 29.26 -1.76 -13.72
CA ASN A 277 29.54 -1.67 -15.16
C ASN A 277 30.62 -2.69 -15.57
N HIS A 278 31.66 -2.90 -14.78
CA HIS A 278 32.67 -3.91 -15.07
C HIS A 278 32.05 -5.32 -15.09
N ILE A 279 31.24 -5.67 -14.09
CA ILE A 279 30.49 -6.92 -14.02
C ILE A 279 29.59 -7.09 -15.27
N TRP A 280 28.80 -6.07 -15.62
CA TRP A 280 27.93 -6.09 -16.81
C TRP A 280 28.69 -6.30 -18.12
N ASN A 281 29.74 -5.52 -18.37
CA ASN A 281 30.54 -5.66 -19.58
C ASN A 281 31.29 -7.02 -19.60
N SER A 282 31.69 -7.56 -18.44
CA SER A 282 32.33 -8.89 -18.34
C SER A 282 31.36 -10.04 -18.62
N ALA A 283 30.06 -9.87 -18.35
CA ALA A 283 29.01 -10.81 -18.71
C ALA A 283 28.64 -10.80 -20.22
N GLY A 284 29.24 -9.92 -21.02
CA GLY A 284 29.00 -9.83 -22.47
C GLY A 284 27.62 -9.30 -22.87
N LEU A 285 26.89 -8.67 -21.94
CA LEU A 285 25.52 -8.20 -22.16
C LEU A 285 25.50 -6.85 -22.92
N PRO A 286 24.53 -6.64 -23.84
CA PRO A 286 24.43 -5.39 -24.59
C PRO A 286 24.20 -4.21 -23.63
N ARG A 287 24.89 -3.09 -23.83
CA ARG A 287 24.84 -1.96 -22.87
C ARG A 287 23.41 -1.44 -22.66
N PRO A 288 22.98 -1.18 -21.41
CA PRO A 288 21.67 -0.59 -21.15
C PRO A 288 21.62 0.84 -21.69
N THR A 289 20.58 1.17 -22.44
CA THR A 289 20.10 2.55 -22.54
C THR A 289 19.20 2.81 -21.34
N PHE A 290 19.52 3.84 -20.54
CA PHE A 290 18.69 4.23 -19.40
C PHE A 290 17.35 4.83 -19.87
N PRO A 291 16.26 4.69 -19.09
CA PRO A 291 16.05 3.81 -17.93
C PRO A 291 15.97 2.33 -18.24
N MET A 292 16.11 1.52 -17.19
CA MET A 292 16.10 0.06 -17.30
C MET A 292 14.67 -0.51 -17.38
N GLU A 293 14.42 -1.39 -18.34
CA GLU A 293 13.23 -2.25 -18.29
C GLU A 293 13.38 -3.32 -17.21
N ARG A 294 12.26 -3.95 -16.81
CA ARG A 294 12.29 -5.06 -15.84
C ARG A 294 13.24 -6.18 -16.29
N TYR A 295 13.22 -6.53 -17.57
CA TYR A 295 14.15 -7.47 -18.19
C TYR A 295 15.63 -7.04 -18.08
N THR A 296 15.92 -5.74 -18.14
CA THR A 296 17.28 -5.20 -17.96
C THR A 296 17.72 -5.29 -16.50
N PHE A 297 16.82 -5.03 -15.55
CA PHE A 297 17.06 -5.24 -14.12
C PHE A 297 17.28 -6.72 -13.78
N ASP A 298 16.42 -7.61 -14.27
CA ASP A 298 16.56 -9.06 -14.04
C ASP A 298 17.86 -9.58 -14.69
N ALA A 299 18.28 -9.02 -15.83
CA ALA A 299 19.60 -9.27 -16.41
C ALA A 299 20.75 -8.71 -15.56
N TYR A 300 20.62 -7.55 -14.91
CA TYR A 300 21.65 -7.01 -14.02
C TYR A 300 21.76 -7.83 -12.74
N ALA A 301 20.63 -8.24 -12.15
CA ALA A 301 20.59 -9.17 -11.04
C ALA A 301 21.20 -10.53 -11.43
N LEU A 302 20.97 -11.02 -12.67
CA LEU A 302 21.56 -12.24 -13.19
C LEU A 302 23.08 -12.11 -13.46
N ALA A 303 23.55 -10.96 -13.94
CA ALA A 303 24.98 -10.68 -14.12
C ALA A 303 25.69 -10.55 -12.76
N LEU A 304 25.08 -9.84 -11.82
CA LEU A 304 25.59 -9.66 -10.46
C LEU A 304 25.66 -10.99 -9.72
N SER A 305 24.57 -11.77 -9.67
CA SER A 305 24.52 -13.11 -9.04
C SER A 305 25.48 -14.15 -9.65
N ARG A 306 25.92 -13.95 -10.91
CA ARG A 306 26.96 -14.76 -11.57
C ARG A 306 28.38 -14.25 -11.37
N SER A 307 28.56 -13.05 -10.81
CA SER A 307 29.85 -12.50 -10.44
C SER A 307 30.24 -12.90 -9.00
N ALA A 308 31.52 -12.71 -8.63
CA ALA A 308 31.97 -12.92 -7.25
C ALA A 308 31.28 -11.99 -6.22
N ARG A 309 30.71 -10.84 -6.67
CA ARG A 309 29.90 -9.95 -5.83
C ARG A 309 28.47 -10.43 -5.63
N GLY A 310 28.01 -11.42 -6.39
CA GLY A 310 26.64 -11.92 -6.37
C GLY A 310 26.19 -12.56 -5.06
N SER A 311 27.13 -13.01 -4.24
CA SER A 311 26.91 -13.48 -2.88
C SER A 311 26.92 -12.38 -1.82
N GLU A 312 27.43 -11.19 -2.16
CA GLU A 312 27.57 -10.04 -1.26
C GLU A 312 26.46 -9.02 -1.50
N TRP A 313 26.15 -8.74 -2.77
CA TRP A 313 25.23 -7.68 -3.20
C TRP A 313 24.04 -8.23 -3.99
N GLY A 314 22.84 -7.82 -3.60
CA GLY A 314 21.62 -7.95 -4.38
C GLY A 314 21.29 -6.64 -5.09
N LEU A 315 20.66 -6.75 -6.25
CA LEU A 315 20.04 -5.59 -6.91
C LEU A 315 18.59 -5.51 -6.47
N GLY A 316 18.15 -4.36 -5.97
CA GLY A 316 16.76 -4.07 -5.67
C GLY A 316 16.21 -3.00 -6.62
N ALA A 317 14.94 -3.15 -7.01
CA ALA A 317 14.32 -2.25 -7.98
C ALA A 317 13.54 -1.12 -7.31
N ASP A 318 13.82 0.12 -7.69
CA ASP A 318 12.90 1.24 -7.55
C ASP A 318 11.93 1.18 -8.74
N LEU A 319 10.79 0.51 -8.51
CA LEU A 319 9.78 0.24 -9.53
C LEU A 319 8.86 1.45 -9.70
N THR A 320 8.89 2.05 -10.89
CA THR A 320 7.77 2.85 -11.38
C THR A 320 6.82 1.94 -12.14
N SER A 321 5.53 1.94 -11.75
CA SER A 321 4.53 1.19 -12.53
C SER A 321 4.51 1.72 -13.97
N ARG A 322 4.20 0.86 -14.96
CA ARG A 322 4.01 1.36 -16.32
C ARG A 322 2.82 2.31 -16.38
N GLU A 323 1.85 2.23 -15.46
CA GLU A 323 0.83 3.27 -15.30
C GLU A 323 1.40 4.63 -14.84
N THR A 324 2.39 4.67 -13.94
CA THR A 324 3.10 5.92 -13.57
C THR A 324 3.79 6.53 -14.80
N HIS A 325 4.50 5.72 -15.59
CA HIS A 325 5.12 6.20 -16.82
C HIS A 325 4.10 6.53 -17.91
N ALA A 326 3.00 5.79 -18.03
CA ALA A 326 1.94 6.02 -19.01
C ALA A 326 1.09 7.26 -18.67
N SER A 327 0.90 7.57 -17.38
CA SER A 327 0.21 8.79 -16.92
C SER A 327 1.09 10.02 -17.08
N THR A 328 2.40 9.93 -16.78
CA THR A 328 3.39 10.96 -17.14
C THR A 328 3.44 11.18 -18.67
N LEU A 329 3.60 10.13 -19.47
CA LEU A 329 3.57 10.21 -20.93
C LEU A 329 2.25 10.78 -21.44
N ARG A 330 1.10 10.36 -20.90
CA ARG A 330 -0.23 10.89 -21.24
C ARG A 330 -0.37 12.36 -20.85
N ALA A 331 0.21 12.82 -19.75
CA ALA A 331 0.21 14.23 -19.35
C ALA A 331 1.04 15.09 -20.33
N THR A 332 2.26 14.66 -20.67
CA THR A 332 3.12 15.36 -21.63
C THR A 332 2.55 15.32 -23.05
N THR A 333 2.07 14.15 -23.48
CA THR A 333 1.38 13.96 -24.77
C THR A 333 0.11 14.81 -24.82
N ARG A 334 -0.67 14.89 -23.73
CA ARG A 334 -1.81 15.81 -23.63
C ARG A 334 -1.37 17.27 -23.77
N LYS A 335 -0.33 17.75 -23.07
CA LYS A 335 0.17 19.13 -23.24
C LYS A 335 0.50 19.43 -24.72
N ALA A 336 1.23 18.51 -25.38
CA ALA A 336 1.57 18.63 -26.79
C ALA A 336 0.33 18.60 -27.71
N HIS A 337 -0.64 17.72 -27.42
CA HIS A 337 -1.89 17.62 -28.16
C HIS A 337 -2.78 18.84 -27.98
N GLU A 338 -2.87 19.42 -26.78
CA GLU A 338 -3.57 20.69 -26.54
C GLU A 338 -2.96 21.80 -27.40
N GLU A 339 -1.63 21.84 -27.53
CA GLU A 339 -0.94 22.86 -28.31
C GLU A 339 -1.09 22.67 -29.82
N MET A 340 -0.95 21.43 -30.32
CA MET A 340 -1.30 21.09 -31.70
C MET A 340 -2.76 21.43 -32.02
N LEU A 341 -3.66 21.28 -31.05
CA LEU A 341 -5.08 21.59 -31.19
C LEU A 341 -5.32 23.10 -31.21
N ARG A 342 -4.61 23.90 -30.39
CA ARG A 342 -4.60 25.37 -30.49
C ARG A 342 -4.09 25.83 -31.86
N GLN A 343 -3.05 25.19 -32.39
CA GLN A 343 -2.52 25.48 -33.72
C GLN A 343 -3.50 25.11 -34.84
N ALA A 344 -4.15 23.94 -34.75
CA ALA A 344 -5.19 23.52 -35.69
C ALA A 344 -6.46 24.40 -35.62
N VAL A 345 -6.74 25.02 -34.47
CA VAL A 345 -7.76 26.07 -34.33
C VAL A 345 -7.30 27.38 -34.98
N ALA A 346 -6.04 27.79 -34.77
CA ALA A 346 -5.48 29.00 -35.36
C ALA A 346 -5.39 28.95 -36.90
N SER A 347 -5.16 27.77 -37.48
CA SER A 347 -5.22 27.52 -38.93
C SER A 347 -6.65 27.37 -39.49
N GLY A 348 -7.69 27.39 -38.62
CA GLY A 348 -9.08 27.16 -39.01
C GLY A 348 -9.41 25.71 -39.39
N THR A 349 -8.50 24.76 -39.15
CA THR A 349 -8.67 23.33 -39.42
C THR A 349 -9.62 22.66 -38.43
N VAL A 350 -9.62 23.13 -37.16
CA VAL A 350 -10.58 22.75 -36.12
C VAL A 350 -11.46 23.94 -35.76
N VAL A 351 -12.77 23.74 -35.81
CA VAL A 351 -13.76 24.79 -35.51
C VAL A 351 -14.14 24.74 -34.04
N LEU A 352 -13.85 25.82 -33.30
CA LEU A 352 -14.36 26.04 -31.94
C LEU A 352 -15.79 26.58 -31.96
N LEU A 353 -16.58 26.15 -30.99
CA LEU A 353 -17.95 26.59 -30.73
C LEU A 353 -18.06 27.19 -29.33
N HIS A 354 -18.88 28.23 -29.18
CA HIS A 354 -19.16 28.83 -27.88
C HIS A 354 -20.09 27.93 -27.03
N PRO A 355 -19.76 27.61 -25.76
CA PRO A 355 -20.45 26.58 -24.99
C PRO A 355 -21.95 26.85 -24.76
N GLY A 356 -22.36 28.12 -24.67
CA GLY A 356 -23.76 28.49 -24.42
C GLY A 356 -24.64 28.65 -25.67
N THR A 357 -24.05 28.75 -26.87
CA THR A 357 -24.79 29.09 -28.11
C THR A 357 -24.46 28.17 -29.29
N LEU A 358 -23.41 27.35 -29.19
CA LEU A 358 -22.87 26.48 -30.24
C LEU A 358 -22.52 27.20 -31.55
N THR A 359 -22.39 28.52 -31.52
CA THR A 359 -21.93 29.36 -32.63
C THR A 359 -20.41 29.31 -32.77
N THR A 360 -19.91 29.39 -34.00
CA THR A 360 -18.47 29.37 -34.30
C THR A 360 -17.72 30.52 -33.64
N LEU A 361 -16.61 30.21 -32.96
CA LEU A 361 -15.66 31.17 -32.41
C LEU A 361 -14.45 31.32 -33.34
N GLY A 362 -13.97 32.55 -33.53
CA GLY A 362 -12.63 32.78 -34.07
C GLY A 362 -11.55 32.44 -33.04
N ALA A 363 -10.36 32.02 -33.49
CA ALA A 363 -9.29 31.52 -32.61
C ALA A 363 -8.91 32.49 -31.47
N ALA A 364 -8.93 33.81 -31.71
CA ALA A 364 -8.62 34.83 -30.71
C ALA A 364 -9.72 35.02 -29.63
N ALA A 365 -10.90 34.40 -29.78
CA ALA A 365 -12.00 34.41 -28.81
C ALA A 365 -12.12 33.08 -28.02
N ALA A 366 -11.10 32.22 -28.10
CA ALA A 366 -11.09 30.90 -27.49
C ALA A 366 -10.77 30.96 -25.98
N GLY A 367 -11.81 30.92 -25.13
CA GLY A 367 -11.65 30.56 -23.72
C GLY A 367 -11.47 29.04 -23.55
N GLU A 368 -10.96 28.60 -22.39
CA GLU A 368 -10.70 27.18 -22.09
C GLU A 368 -11.95 26.28 -22.22
N ASN A 369 -13.13 26.86 -22.01
CA ASN A 369 -14.44 26.20 -22.11
C ASN A 369 -15.02 26.18 -23.55
N ALA A 370 -14.25 26.57 -24.57
CA ALA A 370 -14.66 26.46 -25.97
C ALA A 370 -14.79 24.98 -26.38
N LEU A 371 -15.84 24.67 -27.13
CA LEU A 371 -16.23 23.29 -27.47
C LEU A 371 -15.84 22.93 -28.91
N ILE A 372 -15.45 21.67 -29.10
CA ILE A 372 -15.17 21.03 -30.40
C ILE A 372 -16.19 19.91 -30.59
N ARG A 373 -16.76 19.78 -31.79
CA ARG A 373 -17.69 18.69 -32.13
C ARG A 373 -16.95 17.36 -32.19
N ALA A 374 -17.57 16.27 -31.74
CA ALA A 374 -16.98 14.92 -31.82
C ALA A 374 -16.45 14.58 -33.23
N ALA A 375 -17.17 14.93 -34.29
CA ALA A 375 -16.73 14.71 -35.67
C ALA A 375 -15.48 15.50 -36.08
N ASP A 376 -15.20 16.65 -35.45
CA ASP A 376 -14.00 17.45 -35.70
C ASP A 376 -12.83 17.00 -34.80
N VAL A 377 -13.13 16.47 -33.60
CA VAL A 377 -12.17 15.72 -32.76
C VAL A 377 -11.63 14.50 -33.52
N VAL A 378 -12.50 13.73 -34.19
CA VAL A 378 -12.11 12.57 -35.02
C VAL A 378 -11.24 12.99 -36.21
N LYS A 379 -11.58 14.08 -36.92
CA LYS A 379 -10.74 14.61 -38.01
C LYS A 379 -9.37 15.05 -37.51
N PHE A 380 -9.33 15.77 -36.38
CA PHE A 380 -8.09 16.21 -35.76
C PHE A 380 -7.18 15.00 -35.45
N ALA A 381 -7.73 14.00 -34.75
CA ALA A 381 -7.04 12.76 -34.40
C ALA A 381 -6.50 11.98 -35.62
N ALA A 382 -7.28 11.93 -36.71
CA ALA A 382 -6.85 11.32 -37.97
C ALA A 382 -5.79 12.15 -38.73
N SER A 383 -5.68 13.45 -38.44
CA SER A 383 -4.71 14.38 -39.07
C SER A 383 -3.39 14.52 -38.31
N MET A 384 -3.24 13.86 -37.16
CA MET A 384 -2.02 13.93 -36.35
C MET A 384 -0.85 13.19 -37.03
N PRO A 385 0.42 13.59 -36.80
CA PRO A 385 1.60 12.92 -37.39
C PRO A 385 1.71 11.43 -37.04
N VAL A 386 1.11 11.02 -35.92
CA VAL A 386 0.80 9.63 -35.58
C VAL A 386 -0.73 9.51 -35.61
N PRO A 387 -1.34 8.91 -36.65
CA PRO A 387 -2.80 8.90 -36.80
C PRO A 387 -3.51 8.09 -35.71
N ILE A 388 -4.61 8.63 -35.19
CA ILE A 388 -5.41 8.06 -34.09
C ILE A 388 -6.84 7.77 -34.59
N GLU A 389 -7.31 6.53 -34.42
CA GLU A 389 -8.68 6.14 -34.79
C GLU A 389 -9.63 6.35 -33.59
N LEU A 390 -10.17 7.57 -33.48
CA LEU A 390 -11.24 7.84 -32.53
C LEU A 390 -12.59 7.37 -33.08
N VAL A 391 -13.16 6.36 -32.43
CA VAL A 391 -14.45 5.77 -32.79
C VAL A 391 -15.56 6.47 -32.01
N VAL A 392 -16.49 7.13 -32.69
CA VAL A 392 -17.75 7.54 -32.05
C VAL A 392 -18.62 6.29 -31.91
N PRO A 393 -19.00 5.85 -30.69
CA PRO A 393 -19.89 4.71 -30.54
C PRO A 393 -21.26 5.05 -31.15
N LEU A 394 -21.79 4.17 -32.00
CA LEU A 394 -23.17 4.31 -32.48
C LEU A 394 -24.12 4.16 -31.28
N VAL A 395 -25.01 5.13 -31.13
CA VAL A 395 -26.17 5.01 -30.25
C VAL A 395 -27.27 4.33 -31.06
N GLU A 396 -27.46 3.02 -30.87
CA GLU A 396 -28.42 2.20 -31.62
C GLU A 396 -29.91 2.55 -31.35
N ALA A 397 -30.18 3.59 -30.55
CA ALA A 397 -31.51 3.95 -30.05
C ALA A 397 -32.33 4.92 -30.95
N GLU A 398 -31.79 5.42 -32.06
CA GLU A 398 -32.49 6.39 -32.94
C GLU A 398 -32.88 5.84 -34.33
N LEU A 399 -32.93 4.51 -34.53
CA LEU A 399 -33.36 3.86 -35.79
C LEU A 399 -34.45 2.78 -35.62
N GLN A 400 -35.58 3.16 -35.00
CA GLN A 400 -36.87 2.51 -35.30
C GLN A 400 -37.92 3.58 -35.71
N PRO A 401 -38.20 3.76 -37.02
CA PRO A 401 -39.26 4.65 -37.48
C PRO A 401 -40.64 4.00 -37.29
N ALA A 402 -41.62 4.77 -36.79
CA ALA A 402 -42.95 4.26 -36.48
C ALA A 402 -43.87 4.16 -37.72
N ALA A 403 -44.03 2.96 -38.28
CA ALA A 403 -45.10 2.59 -39.22
C ALA A 403 -45.45 1.09 -39.04
N ARG A 404 -46.56 0.75 -38.36
CA ARG A 404 -47.93 0.56 -38.89
C ARG A 404 -48.19 -0.80 -39.56
N VAL A 405 -48.88 -1.66 -38.79
CA VAL A 405 -50.06 -2.48 -39.17
C VAL A 405 -50.04 -3.19 -40.53
N ALA A 406 -49.87 -4.53 -40.52
CA ALA A 406 -50.84 -5.50 -41.07
C ALA A 406 -50.42 -6.98 -40.84
N ALA A 407 -51.39 -7.82 -40.50
CA ALA A 407 -51.40 -9.29 -40.75
C ALA A 407 -52.34 -9.54 -41.97
N PRO A 408 -52.57 -10.76 -42.53
CA PRO A 408 -52.33 -12.11 -41.97
C PRO A 408 -51.85 -13.20 -42.98
N ALA A 409 -51.96 -14.49 -42.56
CA ALA A 409 -51.94 -15.74 -43.37
C ALA A 409 -50.59 -16.10 -44.07
N GLU A 410 -50.20 -17.35 -44.32
CA GLU A 410 -50.67 -18.73 -43.96
C GLU A 410 -49.42 -19.69 -44.05
N GLN A 411 -49.39 -21.04 -44.05
CA GLN A 411 -50.36 -22.15 -44.21
C GLN A 411 -49.77 -23.49 -43.64
N HIS A 412 -50.57 -24.57 -43.58
CA HIS A 412 -50.24 -26.03 -43.45
C HIS A 412 -49.19 -26.49 -42.37
N ALA A 413 -49.52 -27.32 -41.36
CA ALA A 413 -50.04 -28.72 -41.34
C ALA A 413 -48.98 -29.80 -41.69
N ALA A 414 -48.91 -31.01 -41.09
CA ALA A 414 -49.59 -31.72 -39.98
C ALA A 414 -48.72 -32.97 -39.59
N ALA A 415 -48.91 -33.82 -38.56
CA ALA A 415 -49.74 -33.96 -37.35
C ALA A 415 -49.00 -34.94 -36.38
N LEU A 416 -49.45 -35.30 -35.15
CA LEU A 416 -50.41 -36.38 -34.85
C LEU A 416 -50.61 -36.54 -33.31
N LEU A 417 -51.87 -36.72 -32.87
CA LEU A 417 -52.41 -37.45 -31.68
C LEU A 417 -51.81 -37.23 -30.26
N GLY A 418 -52.59 -37.24 -29.17
CA GLY A 418 -54.01 -37.62 -29.03
C GLY A 418 -54.70 -37.06 -27.76
N SER A 419 -55.97 -37.40 -27.58
CA SER A 419 -56.97 -36.61 -26.83
C SER A 419 -57.26 -37.06 -25.38
N VAL A 420 -57.88 -36.15 -24.60
CA VAL A 420 -59.04 -36.33 -23.66
C VAL A 420 -59.17 -34.99 -22.88
N LEU A 421 -60.13 -34.09 -23.12
CA LEU A 421 -61.60 -34.06 -22.94
C LEU A 421 -62.08 -33.49 -21.58
N LEU A 422 -63.23 -32.78 -21.63
CA LEU A 422 -63.96 -32.08 -20.54
C LEU A 422 -63.34 -30.74 -20.05
N SER A 423 -64.11 -29.69 -19.69
CA SER A 423 -65.48 -29.28 -20.09
C SER A 423 -65.75 -27.79 -19.76
N GLU A 424 -66.59 -27.16 -20.58
CA GLU A 424 -67.14 -25.79 -20.49
C GLU A 424 -68.52 -25.75 -19.75
N PRO A 425 -69.25 -24.61 -19.56
CA PRO A 425 -68.88 -23.18 -19.41
C PRO A 425 -69.78 -22.37 -18.39
N MET A 426 -69.73 -21.02 -18.48
CA MET A 426 -70.82 -20.01 -18.27
C MET A 426 -71.02 -19.21 -16.95
N ALA A 427 -71.54 -17.97 -17.15
CA ALA A 427 -72.04 -16.91 -16.25
C ALA A 427 -70.99 -16.13 -15.40
N SER A 428 -70.74 -14.80 -15.53
CA SER A 428 -71.55 -13.55 -15.63
C SER A 428 -72.07 -13.04 -14.26
N VAL A 429 -72.03 -11.77 -13.83
CA VAL A 429 -72.31 -10.46 -14.51
C VAL A 429 -71.61 -9.26 -13.79
N ASP A 430 -71.30 -8.17 -14.54
CA ASP A 430 -71.07 -6.72 -14.28
C ASP A 430 -70.17 -6.09 -13.15
N ASP A 431 -69.49 -5.02 -13.59
CA ASP A 431 -69.20 -3.68 -13.00
C ASP A 431 -68.70 -3.44 -11.55
N GLY A 432 -67.71 -2.53 -11.44
CA GLY A 432 -67.47 -1.79 -10.19
C GLY A 432 -66.15 -1.01 -10.02
N VAL A 433 -66.00 0.14 -10.71
CA VAL A 433 -65.17 1.32 -10.32
C VAL A 433 -63.80 1.10 -9.63
N ALA A 434 -62.71 1.44 -10.31
CA ALA A 434 -61.38 1.58 -9.70
C ALA A 434 -61.22 2.90 -8.91
N PRO A 435 -60.49 2.87 -7.77
CA PRO A 435 -59.52 3.92 -7.51
C PRO A 435 -58.21 3.46 -6.83
N GLY A 436 -57.07 4.01 -7.27
CA GLY A 436 -55.88 4.27 -6.44
C GLY A 436 -55.05 3.09 -5.91
N PRO A 437 -53.79 2.89 -6.37
CA PRO A 437 -52.88 1.95 -5.71
C PRO A 437 -52.45 2.48 -4.33
N ALA A 438 -52.87 1.81 -3.26
CA ALA A 438 -52.29 1.97 -1.93
C ALA A 438 -50.84 1.41 -1.91
N PRO A 439 -49.93 1.97 -1.09
CA PRO A 439 -48.54 1.51 -1.02
C PRO A 439 -48.45 0.09 -0.46
N ALA A 440 -47.42 -0.65 -0.90
CA ALA A 440 -47.21 -2.03 -0.49
C ALA A 440 -46.99 -2.16 1.04
N GLU A 441 -47.65 -3.16 1.60
CA GLU A 441 -47.58 -3.53 3.02
C GLU A 441 -46.15 -3.98 3.38
N GLN A 442 -45.42 -3.14 4.11
CA GLN A 442 -44.06 -3.45 4.53
C GLN A 442 -44.08 -4.48 5.66
N VAL A 443 -43.75 -5.72 5.31
CA VAL A 443 -43.32 -6.75 6.29
C VAL A 443 -42.18 -6.16 7.13
N PRO A 444 -42.27 -6.16 8.47
CA PRO A 444 -41.24 -5.55 9.31
C PRO A 444 -39.94 -6.35 9.23
N SER A 445 -38.86 -5.69 8.80
CA SER A 445 -37.51 -6.26 8.78
C SER A 445 -36.93 -6.39 10.20
N GLU A 446 -37.35 -7.42 10.94
CA GLU A 446 -36.71 -7.82 12.20
C GLU A 446 -35.28 -8.32 11.93
N GLY A 447 -34.33 -7.39 11.94
CA GLY A 447 -32.92 -7.65 11.62
C GLY A 447 -31.98 -6.48 11.93
N ILE A 448 -32.42 -5.51 12.73
CA ILE A 448 -31.55 -4.42 13.20
C ILE A 448 -30.82 -4.91 14.45
N GLU A 449 -29.52 -5.19 14.33
CA GLU A 449 -28.66 -5.40 15.50
C GLU A 449 -28.79 -4.21 16.45
N ALA A 450 -29.03 -4.48 17.74
CA ALA A 450 -29.15 -3.45 18.75
C ALA A 450 -27.78 -2.79 19.00
N VAL A 451 -27.47 -1.73 18.24
CA VAL A 451 -26.21 -0.99 18.30
C VAL A 451 -25.96 -0.54 19.74
N ALA A 452 -24.95 -1.16 20.38
CA ALA A 452 -24.63 -0.94 21.78
C ALA A 452 -24.36 0.54 22.08
N GLU A 453 -24.72 1.01 23.28
CA GLU A 453 -24.58 2.43 23.61
C GLU A 453 -23.10 2.90 23.58
N PRO A 454 -22.78 3.97 22.82
CA PRO A 454 -21.44 4.54 22.81
C PRO A 454 -21.03 5.14 24.17
N LEU A 455 -19.82 4.79 24.62
CA LEU A 455 -19.36 5.01 26.00
C LEU A 455 -18.94 6.46 26.27
N THR A 456 -19.00 6.90 27.54
CA THR A 456 -18.42 8.19 27.96
C THR A 456 -16.89 8.15 28.01
N ARG A 457 -16.26 9.33 28.07
CA ARG A 457 -14.81 9.48 28.30
C ARG A 457 -14.32 8.74 29.55
N GLU A 458 -15.11 8.77 30.63
CA GLU A 458 -14.80 8.15 31.93
C GLU A 458 -14.90 6.62 31.86
N GLN A 459 -15.90 6.09 31.14
CA GLN A 459 -16.02 4.66 30.86
C GLN A 459 -14.84 4.17 30.01
N ILE A 460 -14.51 4.86 28.90
CA ILE A 460 -13.33 4.56 28.06
C ILE A 460 -12.03 4.57 28.89
N ALA A 461 -11.84 5.58 29.74
CA ALA A 461 -10.66 5.70 30.60
C ALA A 461 -10.55 4.57 31.64
N ARG A 462 -11.66 4.01 32.12
CA ARG A 462 -11.69 2.88 33.07
C ARG A 462 -11.54 1.52 32.36
N ALA A 463 -12.13 1.39 31.18
CA ALA A 463 -12.10 0.18 30.36
C ALA A 463 -10.69 -0.08 29.81
N PHE A 464 -10.10 0.90 29.12
CA PHE A 464 -8.74 0.84 28.55
C PHE A 464 -7.65 1.36 29.52
N GLY A 465 -8.03 1.55 30.79
CA GLY A 465 -7.11 1.87 31.88
C GLY A 465 -6.17 0.71 32.19
N GLY A 466 -4.88 0.92 31.93
CA GLY A 466 -3.84 -0.10 31.99
C GLY A 466 -3.45 -0.71 30.64
N ALA A 467 -4.17 -0.40 29.55
CA ALA A 467 -3.82 -0.90 28.21
C ALA A 467 -2.70 -0.09 27.52
N TRP A 468 -2.63 1.21 27.81
CA TRP A 468 -1.56 2.12 27.37
C TRP A 468 -1.26 3.21 28.41
N LYS A 469 -2.29 3.63 29.15
CA LYS A 469 -2.23 4.66 30.20
C LYS A 469 -3.08 4.29 31.40
N SER A 470 -2.77 4.83 32.57
CA SER A 470 -3.64 4.71 33.74
C SER A 470 -5.00 5.44 33.50
N PRO A 471 -6.08 5.08 34.22
CA PRO A 471 -7.37 5.77 34.07
C PRO A 471 -7.28 7.30 34.29
N ALA A 472 -6.46 7.72 35.24
CA ALA A 472 -6.25 9.14 35.55
C ALA A 472 -5.53 9.88 34.41
N GLU A 473 -4.47 9.29 33.84
CA GLU A 473 -3.81 9.83 32.65
C GLU A 473 -4.74 9.84 31.43
N TRP A 474 -5.52 8.79 31.21
CA TRP A 474 -6.51 8.76 30.11
C TRP A 474 -7.50 9.91 30.23
N THR A 475 -8.05 10.10 31.43
CA THR A 475 -8.98 11.20 31.73
C THR A 475 -8.32 12.55 31.47
N ARG A 476 -7.06 12.74 31.90
CA ARG A 476 -6.28 13.98 31.68
C ARG A 476 -5.95 14.19 30.20
N TYR A 477 -5.60 13.14 29.46
CA TYR A 477 -5.23 13.18 28.04
C TYR A 477 -6.44 13.56 27.18
N LEU A 478 -7.57 12.85 27.34
CA LEU A 478 -8.83 13.12 26.64
C LEU A 478 -9.49 14.45 27.05
N SER A 479 -9.02 15.09 28.14
CA SER A 479 -9.50 16.41 28.58
C SER A 479 -8.70 17.60 28.03
N LYS A 480 -7.39 17.44 27.77
CA LYS A 480 -6.54 18.54 27.30
C LYS A 480 -6.81 18.95 25.85
N GLY A 481 -7.20 17.98 25.02
CA GLY A 481 -7.53 18.18 23.61
C GLY A 481 -7.69 16.82 22.94
N LEU A 482 -8.63 16.72 22.00
CA LEU A 482 -8.82 15.51 21.21
C LEU A 482 -7.61 15.35 20.25
N PRO A 483 -6.83 14.26 20.33
CA PRO A 483 -5.84 13.97 19.30
C PRO A 483 -6.55 13.59 18.00
N GLU A 484 -6.10 14.11 16.86
CA GLU A 484 -6.71 13.86 15.55
C GLU A 484 -6.80 12.36 15.22
N TRP A 485 -5.77 11.59 15.60
CA TRP A 485 -5.74 10.13 15.43
C TRP A 485 -6.81 9.37 16.23
N LEU A 486 -7.46 9.99 17.23
CA LEU A 486 -8.60 9.44 17.98
C LEU A 486 -9.95 9.99 17.51
N ALA A 487 -9.99 11.00 16.63
CA ALA A 487 -11.23 11.58 16.13
C ALA A 487 -12.19 10.57 15.43
N PRO A 488 -11.71 9.50 14.75
CA PRO A 488 -12.60 8.48 14.17
C PRO A 488 -13.30 7.57 15.20
N ALA A 489 -12.85 7.53 16.46
CA ALA A 489 -13.51 6.74 17.52
C ALA A 489 -14.70 7.47 18.18
N ILE A 490 -14.98 8.72 17.81
CA ILE A 490 -16.11 9.48 18.38
C ILE A 490 -17.38 9.18 17.58
N ALA A 491 -18.23 8.32 18.15
CA ALA A 491 -19.56 8.02 17.61
C ALA A 491 -20.53 9.21 17.75
N VAL A 492 -20.46 9.97 18.85
CA VAL A 492 -21.30 11.17 19.06
C VAL A 492 -20.44 12.36 19.47
N ARG A 493 -20.43 13.39 18.61
CA ARG A 493 -19.70 14.64 18.86
C ARG A 493 -20.51 15.54 19.81
N ALA A 494 -19.89 15.95 20.91
CA ALA A 494 -20.46 16.95 21.80
C ALA A 494 -20.50 18.34 21.13
N GLN A 495 -21.41 19.20 21.60
CA GLN A 495 -21.45 20.59 21.18
C GLN A 495 -20.13 21.33 21.55
N PRO A 496 -19.69 22.35 20.78
CA PRO A 496 -18.34 22.92 20.91
C PRO A 496 -17.96 23.45 22.30
N ARG A 497 -18.93 23.88 23.10
CA ARG A 497 -18.74 24.38 24.48
C ARG A 497 -18.65 23.28 25.54
N ALA A 498 -18.99 22.03 25.20
CA ALA A 498 -19.16 20.92 26.14
C ALA A 498 -18.28 19.70 25.80
N LYS A 499 -16.98 19.91 25.55
CA LYS A 499 -16.02 18.87 25.10
C LYS A 499 -15.94 17.60 25.98
N ALA A 500 -16.43 17.63 27.22
CA ALA A 500 -16.56 16.44 28.06
C ALA A 500 -17.66 15.46 27.60
N GLY A 501 -18.63 15.90 26.80
CA GLY A 501 -19.82 15.12 26.43
C GLY A 501 -19.63 14.05 25.35
N HIS A 502 -18.44 13.94 24.74
CA HIS A 502 -18.19 13.02 23.62
C HIS A 502 -18.54 11.57 24.00
N ARG A 503 -19.23 10.87 23.10
CA ARG A 503 -19.44 9.42 23.19
C ARG A 503 -18.61 8.68 22.15
N TRP A 504 -18.10 7.53 22.55
CA TRP A 504 -17.03 6.81 21.89
C TRP A 504 -17.46 5.41 21.50
N ASN A 505 -17.06 4.98 20.30
CA ASN A 505 -17.11 3.57 19.90
C ASN A 505 -15.84 2.88 20.45
N PRO A 506 -15.95 1.94 21.41
CA PRO A 506 -14.78 1.30 22.02
C PRO A 506 -14.04 0.34 21.09
N VAL A 507 -14.73 -0.27 20.12
CA VAL A 507 -14.11 -1.12 19.07
C VAL A 507 -13.16 -0.26 18.24
N LYS A 508 -13.65 0.87 17.71
CA LYS A 508 -12.82 1.79 16.92
C LYS A 508 -11.72 2.47 17.74
N PHE A 509 -11.95 2.67 19.05
CA PHE A 509 -10.92 3.15 19.98
C PHE A 509 -9.80 2.11 20.20
N ALA A 510 -10.15 0.82 20.27
CA ALA A 510 -9.20 -0.28 20.43
C ALA A 510 -8.39 -0.54 19.16
N GLU A 511 -9.02 -0.53 17.98
CA GLU A 511 -8.31 -0.55 16.69
C GLU A 511 -7.25 0.55 16.60
N LEU A 512 -7.62 1.80 16.91
CA LEU A 512 -6.69 2.93 16.85
C LEU A 512 -5.57 2.83 17.90
N LEU A 513 -5.79 2.15 19.02
CA LEU A 513 -4.73 1.84 20.00
C LEU A 513 -3.75 0.77 19.50
N ARG A 514 -4.23 -0.27 18.82
CA ARG A 514 -3.38 -1.24 18.13
C ARG A 514 -2.59 -0.53 17.02
N ASP A 515 -3.29 0.11 16.08
CA ASP A 515 -2.73 0.63 14.83
C ASP A 515 -1.84 1.87 15.02
N LYS A 516 -2.11 2.72 16.02
CA LYS A 516 -1.37 3.99 16.24
C LYS A 516 -0.57 4.03 17.53
N LYS A 517 -0.68 3.03 18.41
CA LYS A 517 0.10 2.94 19.67
C LYS A 517 0.68 1.55 19.95
N SER A 518 0.52 0.59 19.03
CA SER A 518 1.09 -0.77 19.12
C SER A 518 0.68 -1.52 20.40
N VAL A 519 -0.53 -1.25 20.89
CA VAL A 519 -1.11 -1.99 22.02
C VAL A 519 -1.45 -3.41 21.56
N LEU A 520 -0.85 -4.40 22.20
CA LEU A 520 -1.01 -5.81 21.87
C LEU A 520 -2.48 -6.26 21.99
N ASP A 521 -2.98 -7.03 21.02
CA ASP A 521 -4.35 -7.57 21.02
C ASP A 521 -4.66 -8.39 22.28
N VAL A 522 -3.69 -9.09 22.87
CA VAL A 522 -3.88 -9.80 24.15
C VAL A 522 -4.35 -8.86 25.27
N THR A 523 -3.88 -7.60 25.27
CA THR A 523 -4.24 -6.57 26.25
C THR A 523 -5.61 -5.98 25.95
N LEU A 524 -5.95 -5.77 24.67
CA LEU A 524 -7.28 -5.30 24.24
C LEU A 524 -8.36 -6.37 24.50
N ASN A 525 -8.08 -7.63 24.14
CA ASN A 525 -8.94 -8.79 24.39
C ASN A 525 -9.17 -9.00 25.89
N ARG A 526 -8.15 -8.76 26.73
CA ARG A 526 -8.32 -8.75 28.18
C ARG A 526 -9.32 -7.68 28.62
N ALA A 527 -9.28 -6.47 28.05
CA ALA A 527 -10.25 -5.43 28.38
C ALA A 527 -11.70 -5.84 27.99
N PHE A 528 -11.95 -6.25 26.74
CA PHE A 528 -13.29 -6.68 26.31
C PHE A 528 -13.82 -7.93 27.06
N ARG A 529 -12.93 -8.73 27.65
CA ARG A 529 -13.29 -9.89 28.49
C ARG A 529 -13.50 -9.56 29.97
N THR A 530 -12.80 -8.56 30.54
CA THR A 530 -12.81 -8.30 32.01
C THR A 530 -13.36 -6.92 32.42
N LYS A 531 -13.94 -6.15 31.50
CA LYS A 531 -14.57 -4.85 31.78
C LYS A 531 -16.05 -4.88 31.47
N ASP A 532 -16.87 -4.60 32.47
CA ASP A 532 -18.33 -4.61 32.35
C ASP A 532 -18.82 -3.54 31.35
N GLU A 533 -18.11 -2.40 31.25
CA GLU A 533 -18.41 -1.35 30.26
C GLU A 533 -18.23 -1.81 28.80
N LEU A 534 -17.52 -2.93 28.57
CA LEU A 534 -17.27 -3.49 27.24
C LEU A 534 -18.08 -4.76 26.96
N ALA A 535 -18.92 -5.23 27.89
CA ALA A 535 -19.64 -6.49 27.76
C ALA A 535 -20.57 -6.53 26.54
N SER A 536 -21.35 -5.45 26.31
CA SER A 536 -22.24 -5.30 25.14
C SER A 536 -21.49 -5.07 23.82
N TRP A 537 -20.20 -4.71 23.88
CA TRP A 537 -19.36 -4.44 22.72
C TRP A 537 -18.46 -5.63 22.31
N ARG A 538 -18.49 -6.73 23.06
CA ARG A 538 -17.60 -7.90 22.84
C ARG A 538 -17.78 -8.54 21.47
N ILE A 539 -19.02 -8.77 21.03
CA ILE A 539 -19.31 -9.42 19.74
C ILE A 539 -18.78 -8.55 18.58
N ALA A 540 -19.02 -7.24 18.64
CA ALA A 540 -18.52 -6.30 17.64
C ALA A 540 -16.98 -6.20 17.62
N TRP A 541 -16.30 -6.37 18.76
CA TRP A 541 -14.84 -6.48 18.81
C TRP A 541 -14.34 -7.80 18.20
N GLU A 542 -14.99 -8.92 18.52
CA GLU A 542 -14.63 -10.24 17.99
C GLU A 542 -14.87 -10.32 16.47
N GLN A 543 -15.95 -9.73 15.95
CA GLN A 543 -16.18 -9.52 14.51
C GLN A 543 -15.09 -8.65 13.86
N ALA A 544 -14.72 -7.52 14.48
CA ALA A 544 -13.67 -6.64 13.97
C ALA A 544 -12.28 -7.31 13.95
N GLN A 545 -12.00 -8.21 14.90
CA GLN A 545 -10.78 -9.02 14.88
C GLN A 545 -10.83 -10.09 13.77
N SER A 546 -11.96 -10.78 13.57
CA SER A 546 -12.11 -11.74 12.47
C SER A 546 -11.89 -11.06 11.11
N ALA A 547 -12.56 -9.94 10.85
CA ALA A 547 -12.37 -9.18 9.60
C ALA A 547 -10.92 -8.69 9.42
N PHE A 548 -10.24 -8.28 10.51
CA PHE A 548 -8.83 -7.92 10.44
C PHE A 548 -7.91 -9.11 10.10
N HIS A 549 -8.25 -10.33 10.54
CA HIS A 549 -7.51 -11.54 10.20
C HIS A 549 -7.86 -12.09 8.80
N GLU A 550 -9.06 -11.84 8.28
CA GLU A 550 -9.48 -12.23 6.92
C GLU A 550 -8.90 -11.32 5.83
N PHE A 551 -8.66 -10.03 6.13
CA PHE A 551 -8.15 -9.02 5.18
C PHE A 551 -6.73 -8.51 5.49
N GLY A 552 -6.02 -9.11 6.45
CA GLY A 552 -4.74 -8.64 6.97
C GLY A 552 -3.74 -9.74 7.34
N GLY A 553 -3.83 -10.89 6.67
CA GLY A 553 -2.90 -12.03 6.77
C GLY A 553 -1.91 -12.08 5.61
#